data_AF-A0A0L7KTF3-F1
#
_entry.id   AF-A0A0L7KTF3-F1
#
_cell.length_a   1.000
_cell.length_b   1.000
_cell.length_c   1.000
_cell.angle_alpha   90.00
_cell.angle_beta   90.00
_cell.angle_gamma   90.00
#
_symmetry.space_group_name_H-M   'P 1'
#
loop_
_entity.id
_entity.type
_entity.pdbx_description
1 polymer ?
#
loop_
_entity_poly.entity_id
_entity_poly.type
_entity_poly.pdbx_seq_one_letter_code
_entity_poly.pdbx_strand_id
1 'polypeptide(L)'
;ARFWMQLIGELRMGVKLKKVNYSRTPIEYELTPYEILMDDIRSRRYTLRKVDGTMIPPSVKKDAHAMILEFIRSRPPLRKASERKLPPARREVTPREQLLASIQIGRPLRPTPYSRRF
;
A
#
# COMPACT_ATOMS: atom_id res chain seq x y z
N ALA A 1 -22.51 -15.17 -42.32
CA ALA A 1 -22.41 -14.39 -41.06
C ALA A 1 -23.78 -13.89 -40.56
N ARG A 2 -24.83 -14.73 -40.52
CA ARG A 2 -26.19 -14.33 -40.06
C ARG A 2 -26.46 -14.61 -38.57
N PHE A 3 -25.73 -15.55 -38.00
CA PHE A 3 -25.90 -16.01 -36.61
C PHE A 3 -25.63 -14.91 -35.57
N TRP A 4 -24.57 -14.10 -35.78
CA TRP A 4 -24.23 -12.99 -34.89
C TRP A 4 -25.31 -11.91 -34.82
N MET A 5 -25.98 -11.61 -35.95
CA MET A 5 -27.07 -10.62 -35.95
C MET A 5 -28.31 -11.14 -35.23
N GLN A 6 -28.59 -12.45 -35.32
CA GLN A 6 -29.68 -13.08 -34.57
C GLN A 6 -29.40 -13.06 -33.07
N LEU A 7 -28.19 -13.48 -32.67
CA LEU A 7 -27.79 -13.54 -31.26
C LEU A 7 -27.80 -12.14 -30.61
N ILE A 8 -27.35 -11.11 -31.32
CA ILE A 8 -27.46 -9.72 -30.86
C ILE A 8 -28.92 -9.25 -30.80
N GLY A 9 -29.78 -9.68 -31.73
CA GLY A 9 -31.22 -9.41 -31.70
C GLY A 9 -31.89 -9.99 -30.47
N GLU A 10 -31.59 -11.25 -30.15
CA GLU A 10 -32.11 -11.94 -28.97
C GLU A 10 -31.64 -11.27 -27.66
N LEU A 11 -30.37 -10.85 -27.59
CA LEU A 11 -29.85 -10.12 -26.43
C LEU A 11 -30.48 -8.73 -26.27
N ARG A 12 -30.78 -8.01 -27.37
CA ARG A 12 -31.46 -6.71 -27.33
C ARG A 12 -32.90 -6.79 -26.82
N MET A 13 -33.57 -7.92 -27.03
CA MET A 13 -34.90 -8.18 -26.47
C MET A 13 -34.87 -8.43 -24.95
N GLY A 14 -33.68 -8.61 -24.37
CA GLY A 14 -33.47 -8.82 -22.94
C GLY A 14 -33.71 -10.26 -22.51
N VAL A 15 -32.96 -10.71 -21.49
CA VAL A 15 -33.13 -12.03 -20.90
C VAL A 15 -34.11 -11.93 -19.72
N LYS A 16 -35.23 -12.66 -19.81
CA LYS A 16 -36.18 -12.76 -18.68
C LYS A 16 -35.58 -13.65 -17.60
N LEU A 17 -35.03 -13.02 -16.56
CA LEU A 17 -34.60 -13.74 -15.36
C LEU A 17 -35.82 -14.33 -14.65
N LYS A 18 -35.73 -15.61 -14.28
CA LYS A 18 -36.75 -16.27 -13.46
C LYS A 18 -36.89 -15.50 -12.14
N LYS A 19 -38.10 -15.04 -11.82
CA LYS A 19 -38.36 -14.37 -10.54
C LYS A 19 -38.19 -15.39 -9.42
N VAL A 20 -37.05 -15.32 -8.73
CA VAL A 20 -36.80 -16.11 -7.53
C VAL A 20 -37.33 -15.30 -6.34
N ASN A 21 -38.30 -15.85 -5.62
CA ASN A 21 -38.71 -15.29 -4.34
C ASN A 21 -37.64 -15.66 -3.32
N TYR A 22 -36.90 -14.68 -2.83
CA TYR A 22 -35.99 -14.86 -1.70
C TYR A 22 -36.85 -15.00 -0.43
N SER A 23 -37.26 -16.22 -0.08
CA SER A 23 -38.02 -16.50 1.15
C SER A 23 -37.13 -16.62 2.39
N ARG A 24 -35.81 -16.66 2.22
CA ARG A 24 -34.86 -16.66 3.35
C ARG A 24 -34.44 -15.22 3.63
N THR A 25 -34.79 -14.75 4.82
CA THR A 25 -34.09 -13.65 5.47
C THR A 25 -32.58 -13.95 5.46
N PRO A 26 -31.71 -12.95 5.28
CA PRO A 26 -30.29 -13.12 5.52
C PRO A 26 -30.10 -13.79 6.88
N ILE A 27 -29.33 -14.89 6.93
CA ILE A 27 -28.96 -15.51 8.19
C ILE A 27 -28.04 -14.50 8.88
N GLU A 28 -28.56 -13.79 9.87
CA GLU A 28 -27.74 -13.04 10.81
C GLU A 28 -26.98 -14.08 11.62
N TYR A 29 -25.73 -14.33 11.22
CA TYR A 29 -24.84 -15.11 12.08
C TYR A 29 -24.55 -14.24 13.31
N GLU A 30 -24.75 -14.80 14.51
CA GLU A 30 -24.44 -14.13 15.78
C GLU A 30 -23.03 -13.55 15.81
N LEU A 31 -22.11 -14.21 15.08
CA LEU A 31 -20.75 -13.79 14.85
C LEU A 31 -20.45 -13.78 13.35
N THR A 32 -19.74 -12.75 12.91
CA THR A 32 -19.17 -12.67 11.58
C THR A 32 -18.17 -13.82 11.34
N PRO A 33 -17.97 -14.26 10.10
CA PRO A 33 -16.95 -15.27 9.78
C PRO A 33 -15.54 -14.92 10.30
N TYR A 34 -15.22 -13.63 10.38
CA TYR A 34 -13.97 -13.14 10.97
C TYR A 34 -13.91 -13.41 12.47
N GLU A 35 -14.97 -13.12 13.22
CA GLU A 35 -15.02 -13.32 14.66
C GLU A 35 -14.93 -14.81 15.03
N ILE A 36 -15.61 -15.67 14.26
CA ILE A 36 -15.48 -17.14 14.39
C ILE A 36 -14.03 -17.56 14.18
N LEU A 37 -13.37 -17.08 13.13
CA LEU A 37 -11.96 -17.37 12.87
C LEU A 37 -11.04 -16.88 13.99
N MET A 38 -11.24 -15.64 14.46
CA MET A 38 -10.45 -15.08 15.56
C MET A 38 -10.63 -15.91 16.84
N ASP A 39 -11.84 -16.38 17.11
CA ASP A 39 -12.12 -17.25 18.25
C ASP A 39 -11.44 -18.62 18.10
N ASP A 40 -11.50 -19.24 16.92
CA ASP A 40 -10.81 -20.49 16.65
C ASP A 40 -9.29 -20.37 16.79
N ILE A 41 -8.69 -19.24 16.39
CA ILE A 41 -7.26 -18.96 16.58
C ILE A 41 -6.94 -18.81 18.08
N ARG A 42 -7.73 -18.02 18.82
CA ARG A 42 -7.54 -17.77 20.26
C ARG A 42 -7.71 -19.05 21.08
N SER A 43 -8.77 -19.81 20.80
CA SER A 43 -9.12 -21.08 21.44
C SER A 43 -8.30 -22.27 20.92
N ARG A 44 -7.39 -22.04 19.95
CA ARG A 44 -6.53 -23.05 19.32
C ARG A 44 -7.31 -24.23 18.71
N ARG A 45 -8.50 -23.97 18.16
CA ARG A 45 -9.36 -24.95 17.47
C ARG A 45 -8.88 -25.24 16.04
N TYR A 46 -7.59 -25.48 15.87
CA TYR A 46 -6.98 -25.77 14.58
C TYR A 46 -6.00 -26.94 14.70
N THR A 47 -5.88 -27.72 13.63
CA THR A 47 -4.89 -28.80 13.52
C THR A 47 -3.75 -28.35 12.61
N LEU A 48 -2.55 -28.14 13.17
CA LEU A 48 -1.36 -27.85 12.37
C LEU A 48 -0.75 -29.16 11.85
N ARG A 49 -0.32 -29.15 10.59
CA ARG A 49 0.53 -30.22 10.07
C ARG A 49 1.93 -30.05 10.66
N LYS A 50 2.50 -31.12 11.22
CA LYS A 50 3.89 -31.12 11.65
C LYS A 50 4.78 -30.97 10.42
N VAL A 51 5.56 -29.89 10.38
CA VAL A 51 6.60 -29.72 9.37
C VAL A 51 7.87 -30.32 9.94
N ASP A 52 8.34 -31.41 9.36
CA ASP A 52 9.61 -32.00 9.76
C ASP A 52 10.75 -31.03 9.43
N GLY A 53 11.75 -30.96 10.33
CA GLY A 53 12.87 -30.03 10.19
C GLY A 53 13.70 -30.22 8.92
N THR A 54 13.46 -31.26 8.13
CA THR A 54 14.06 -31.47 6.80
C THR A 54 13.47 -30.55 5.73
N MET A 55 12.21 -30.11 5.86
CA MET A 55 11.60 -29.13 4.94
C MET A 55 11.95 -27.68 5.28
N ILE A 56 12.47 -27.42 6.48
CA ILE A 56 12.93 -26.09 6.90
C ILE A 56 14.39 -25.92 6.44
N PRO A 57 14.69 -24.94 5.57
CA PRO A 57 16.05 -24.71 5.11
C PRO A 57 17.00 -24.56 6.30
N PRO A 58 18.20 -25.16 6.29
CA PRO A 58 19.18 -25.06 7.38
C PRO A 58 19.54 -23.61 7.74
N SER A 59 19.42 -22.69 6.76
CA SER A 59 19.60 -21.25 6.95
C SER A 59 18.60 -20.61 7.92
N VAL A 60 17.39 -21.18 8.06
CA VAL A 60 16.32 -20.69 8.95
C VAL A 60 16.41 -21.31 10.34
N LYS A 61 17.16 -22.41 10.50
CA LYS A 61 17.36 -23.08 11.81
C LYS A 61 18.34 -22.33 12.71
N LYS A 62 19.19 -21.48 12.13
CA LYS A 62 20.10 -20.66 12.90
C LYS A 62 19.28 -19.54 13.55
N ASP A 63 19.42 -19.40 14.87
CA ASP A 63 18.85 -18.28 15.59
C ASP A 63 19.36 -16.97 14.96
N ALA A 64 18.43 -16.12 14.53
CA ALA A 64 18.74 -14.85 13.90
C ALA A 64 19.64 -14.00 14.80
N HIS A 65 19.41 -14.06 16.12
CA HIS A 65 20.22 -13.37 17.10
C HIS A 65 21.67 -13.89 17.12
N ALA A 66 21.87 -15.21 17.11
CA ALA A 66 23.20 -15.80 17.03
C ALA A 66 23.94 -15.43 15.73
N MET A 67 23.25 -15.43 14.59
CA MET A 67 23.83 -15.01 13.30
C MET A 67 24.25 -13.54 13.29
N ILE A 68 23.41 -12.64 13.82
CA ILE A 68 23.73 -11.22 13.93
C ILE A 68 24.93 -11.00 14.86
N LEU A 69 24.98 -11.71 15.99
CA LEU A 69 26.11 -11.63 16.91
C LEU A 69 27.42 -12.12 16.28
N GLU A 70 27.39 -13.22 15.53
CA GLU A 70 28.56 -13.73 14.80
C GLU A 70 29.07 -12.71 13.78
N PHE A 71 28.16 -12.06 13.05
CA PHE A 71 28.50 -10.98 12.12
C PHE A 71 29.19 -9.81 12.83
N ILE A 72 28.64 -9.30 13.93
CA ILE A 72 29.26 -8.21 14.71
C ILE A 72 30.64 -8.61 15.24
N ARG A 73 30.78 -9.84 15.77
CA ARG A 73 32.04 -10.37 16.30
C ARG A 73 33.12 -10.47 15.23
N SER A 74 32.76 -10.85 14.01
CA SER A 74 33.71 -10.96 12.88
C SER A 74 34.28 -9.63 12.39
N ARG A 75 33.73 -8.48 12.81
CA ARG A 75 34.16 -7.13 12.42
C ARG A 75 34.54 -7.02 10.92
N PRO A 76 33.61 -7.33 10.01
CA PRO A 76 33.89 -7.30 8.59
C PRO A 76 34.34 -5.89 8.15
N PRO A 77 35.28 -5.79 7.19
CA PRO A 77 35.82 -4.51 6.77
C PRO A 77 34.72 -3.63 6.15
N LEU A 78 34.61 -2.39 6.66
CA LEU A 78 33.66 -1.41 6.13
C LEU A 78 34.18 -0.80 4.82
N ARG A 79 33.29 -0.57 3.85
CA ARG A 79 33.59 0.19 2.63
C ARG A 79 34.08 1.60 3.00
N LYS A 80 35.12 2.08 2.32
CA LYS A 80 35.64 3.46 2.46
C LYS A 80 34.51 4.46 2.20
N ALA A 81 34.53 5.59 2.91
CA ALA A 81 33.51 6.62 2.74
C ALA A 81 33.40 7.11 1.28
N SER A 82 34.53 7.21 0.58
CA SER A 82 34.61 7.60 -0.84
C SER A 82 33.95 6.63 -1.81
N GLU A 83 33.78 5.35 -1.43
CA GLU A 83 33.16 4.33 -2.28
C GLU A 83 31.64 4.21 -2.03
N ARG A 84 31.11 4.87 -1.00
CA ARG A 84 29.69 4.78 -0.65
C ARG A 84 28.89 5.65 -1.62
N LYS A 85 27.96 5.03 -2.36
CA LYS A 85 26.97 5.76 -3.16
C LYS A 85 25.94 6.38 -2.22
N LEU A 86 26.16 7.64 -1.83
CA LEU A 86 25.18 8.41 -1.08
C LEU A 86 24.10 8.94 -2.03
N PRO A 87 22.83 9.04 -1.60
CA PRO A 87 21.83 9.77 -2.34
C PRO A 87 22.28 11.23 -2.54
N PRO A 88 21.89 11.88 -3.66
CA PRO A 88 22.24 13.27 -3.87
C PRO A 88 21.70 14.11 -2.71
N ALA A 89 22.51 15.05 -2.23
CA ALA A 89 22.09 15.98 -1.19
C ALA A 89 20.85 16.74 -1.68
N ARG A 90 19.75 16.63 -0.92
CA ARG A 90 18.55 17.43 -1.19
C ARG A 90 18.89 18.87 -0.82
N ARG A 91 19.03 19.74 -1.82
CA ARG A 91 19.08 21.19 -1.60
C ARG A 91 17.67 21.66 -1.33
N GLU A 92 17.39 21.99 -0.09
CA GLU A 92 16.17 22.69 0.27
C GLU A 92 16.34 24.17 -0.08
N VAL A 93 15.35 24.74 -0.78
CA VAL A 93 15.36 26.17 -1.09
C VAL A 93 15.09 26.92 0.21
N THR A 94 16.02 27.77 0.62
CA THR A 94 15.87 28.55 1.85
C THR A 94 14.73 29.57 1.70
N PRO A 95 14.07 29.99 2.80
CA PRO A 95 13.05 31.05 2.74
C PRO A 95 13.54 32.34 2.07
N ARG A 96 14.83 32.67 2.26
CA ARG A 96 15.49 33.80 1.60
C ARG A 96 15.53 33.64 0.07
N GLU A 97 15.91 32.46 -0.42
CA GLU A 97 15.96 32.17 -1.85
C GLU A 97 14.57 32.19 -2.47
N GLN A 98 13.56 31.64 -1.78
CA GLN A 98 12.17 31.71 -2.23
C GLN A 98 11.69 33.17 -2.33
N LEU A 99 12.01 34.00 -1.33
CA LEU A 99 11.68 35.42 -1.34
C LEU A 99 12.34 36.14 -2.52
N LEU A 100 13.65 35.97 -2.71
CA LEU A 100 14.38 36.60 -3.81
C LEU A 100 13.85 36.16 -5.18
N ALA A 101 13.51 34.89 -5.36
CA ALA A 101 12.88 34.39 -6.58
C ALA A 101 11.50 35.04 -6.81
N SER A 102 10.69 35.18 -5.76
CA SER A 102 9.38 35.84 -5.86
C SER A 102 9.47 37.33 -6.20
N ILE A 103 10.53 38.00 -5.73
CA ILE A 103 10.81 39.41 -6.06
C ILE A 103 11.22 39.53 -7.54
N GLN A 104 12.05 38.61 -8.04
CA GLN A 104 12.45 38.58 -9.46
C GLN A 104 11.28 38.31 -10.40
N ILE A 105 10.35 37.43 -10.01
CA ILE A 105 9.11 37.16 -10.79
C ILE A 105 8.20 38.39 -10.81
N GLY A 106 8.13 39.12 -9.69
CA GLY A 106 7.26 40.28 -9.53
C GLY A 106 5.79 39.91 -9.34
N ARG A 107 4.96 40.91 -9.01
CA ARG A 107 3.49 40.78 -8.92
C ARG A 107 2.81 42.11 -9.23
N PRO A 108 1.60 42.13 -9.81
CA PRO A 108 0.86 43.36 -10.00
C PRO A 108 0.49 43.98 -8.65
N LEU A 109 0.72 45.28 -8.50
CA LEU A 109 0.30 46.06 -7.33
C LEU A 109 -1.08 46.66 -7.57
N ARG A 110 -1.86 46.82 -6.50
CA ARG A 110 -3.13 47.53 -6.58
C ARG A 110 -2.87 49.02 -6.85
N PRO A 111 -3.61 49.66 -7.78
CA PRO A 111 -3.48 51.09 -7.99
C PRO A 111 -3.93 51.85 -6.75
N THR A 112 -3.15 52.84 -6.34
CA THR A 112 -3.50 53.73 -5.23
C THR A 112 -4.38 54.88 -5.73
N PRO A 113 -5.48 55.22 -5.05
CA PRO A 113 -6.24 56.43 -5.38
C PRO A 113 -5.34 57.66 -5.21
N TYR A 114 -5.31 58.53 -6.21
CA TYR A 114 -4.56 59.78 -6.14
C TYR A 114 -5.03 60.61 -4.94
N SER A 115 -4.13 60.87 -4.00
CA SER A 115 -4.37 61.86 -2.95
C SER A 115 -4.51 63.22 -3.63
N ARG A 116 -5.75 63.71 -3.77
CA ARG A 116 -5.99 65.13 -4.09
C ARG A 116 -5.36 65.94 -2.96
N ARG A 117 -4.18 66.52 -3.21
CA ARG A 117 -3.66 67.60 -2.36
C ARG A 117 -4.50 68.84 -2.65
N PHE A 118 -4.97 69.48 -1.59
CA PHE A 118 -5.61 70.80 -1.62
C PHE A 118 -4.57 71.87 -1.96
#